data_AF-A0A7Y8HWM7-F1
#
_entry.id   AF-A0A7Y8HWM7-F1
#
_cell.length_a   1.000
_cell.length_b   1.000
_cell.length_c   1.000
_cell.angle_alpha   90.00
_cell.angle_beta   90.00
_cell.angle_gamma   90.00
#
_symmetry.space_group_name_H-M   'P 1'
#
loop_
_entity.id
_entity.type
_entity.pdbx_description
1 polymer ?
#
loop_
_entity_poly.entity_id
_entity_poly.type
_entity_poly.pdbx_seq_one_letter_code
_entity_poly.pdbx_strand_id
1 'polypeptide(L)'
;MIDINRLKEQIKRNCNISDAKHWGFYSICGLLLRLRELYRSEHEVGLWEKLPQKEVGEWIFNREILWKQLENEEYGDITIKNNTYKPFDIENINTELKNEGLLYGAGLGINLKPSFFLAEIMSQEKIGGYECYITGHEYARDLSNYPAMLQDKTIFVRIDPLKQLLWQRFEELRCKNTKSALTYAFSRYGISSEDLPSADTERQISQIATSEAETFIHHEIGEAFEEEIIGSEWKEFLTYFPHTKAEIFVRSLKDMLSDTSDNGMLKYIIANQKEGSLGFYIVFLTGMRKVLFPEIIDAFNIFTEKCDWSYIDKARKLGYKKAMSYVERLLSKNQIYKNEKDLIAKYIEDSILKKDFSL
;
A
#
# COMPACT_ATOMS: atom_id res chain seq x y z
N MET A 1 10.10 0.80 32.06
CA MET A 1 9.35 -0.16 31.21
C MET A 1 8.21 0.61 30.58
N ILE A 2 8.01 0.47 29.28
CA ILE A 2 6.91 1.15 28.58
C ILE A 2 5.60 0.44 28.89
N ASP A 3 4.57 1.22 29.25
CA ASP A 3 3.20 0.70 29.38
C ASP A 3 2.57 0.60 27.98
N ILE A 4 2.67 -0.59 27.39
CA ILE A 4 2.21 -0.86 26.02
C ILE A 4 0.70 -0.67 25.90
N ASN A 5 -0.09 -0.98 26.94
CA ASN A 5 -1.54 -0.81 26.89
C ASN A 5 -1.92 0.66 26.83
N ARG A 6 -1.31 1.49 27.68
CA ARG A 6 -1.52 2.94 27.63
C ARG A 6 -1.05 3.54 26.31
N LEU A 7 0.05 3.05 25.74
CA LEU A 7 0.54 3.49 24.43
C LEU A 7 -0.45 3.12 23.31
N LYS A 8 -0.90 1.87 23.28
CA LYS A 8 -1.91 1.36 22.34
C LYS A 8 -3.18 2.20 22.39
N GLU A 9 -3.69 2.52 23.57
CA GLU A 9 -4.91 3.34 23.74
C GLU A 9 -4.74 4.77 23.20
N GLN A 10 -3.61 5.43 23.50
CA GLN A 10 -3.33 6.79 23.01
C GLN A 10 -3.26 6.83 21.48
N ILE A 11 -2.53 5.89 20.88
CA ILE A 11 -2.39 5.79 19.43
C ILE A 11 -3.75 5.43 18.80
N LYS A 12 -4.48 4.48 19.40
CA LYS A 12 -5.79 4.07 18.88
C LYS A 12 -6.82 5.19 18.95
N ARG A 13 -6.75 6.09 19.95
CA ARG A 13 -7.55 7.31 19.98
C ARG A 13 -7.28 8.17 18.74
N ASN A 14 -6.02 8.37 18.37
CA ASN A 14 -5.66 9.14 17.17
C ASN A 14 -6.09 8.45 15.87
N CYS A 15 -5.98 7.11 15.79
CA CYS A 15 -6.57 6.33 14.69
C CYS A 15 -8.08 6.60 14.56
N ASN A 16 -8.82 6.53 15.67
CA ASN A 16 -10.26 6.73 15.69
C ASN A 16 -10.67 8.16 15.30
N ILE A 17 -9.94 9.18 15.75
CA ILE A 17 -10.17 10.57 15.33
C ILE A 17 -9.92 10.73 13.83
N SER A 18 -8.84 10.14 13.32
CA SER A 18 -8.57 10.18 11.89
C SER A 18 -9.68 9.52 11.08
N ASP A 19 -10.13 8.33 11.48
CA ASP A 19 -11.20 7.62 10.79
C ASP A 19 -12.53 8.38 10.90
N ALA A 20 -12.85 8.95 12.07
CA ALA A 20 -14.04 9.79 12.27
C ALA A 20 -14.08 11.01 11.33
N LYS A 21 -12.93 11.65 11.10
CA LYS A 21 -12.81 12.81 10.20
C LYS A 21 -12.84 12.46 8.71
N HIS A 22 -12.49 11.23 8.34
CA HIS A 22 -12.17 10.89 6.94
C HIS A 22 -12.85 9.62 6.40
N TRP A 23 -13.75 8.98 7.14
CA TRP A 23 -14.46 7.76 6.67
C TRP A 23 -15.23 7.99 5.35
N GLY A 24 -15.66 9.24 5.09
CA GLY A 24 -16.39 9.63 3.89
C GLY A 24 -15.58 9.51 2.58
N PHE A 25 -14.27 9.27 2.65
CA PHE A 25 -13.43 9.00 1.47
C PHE A 25 -13.64 7.60 0.88
N TYR A 26 -14.24 6.68 1.63
CA TYR A 26 -14.49 5.33 1.16
C TYR A 26 -15.92 5.21 0.61
N SER A 27 -16.09 4.39 -0.44
CA SER A 27 -17.43 3.93 -0.79
C SER A 27 -18.02 3.11 0.36
N ILE A 28 -19.35 3.02 0.45
CA ILE A 28 -20.03 2.27 1.53
C ILE A 28 -19.52 0.82 1.60
N CYS A 29 -19.44 0.14 0.45
CA CYS A 29 -18.91 -1.22 0.39
C CYS A 29 -17.44 -1.28 0.83
N GLY A 30 -16.61 -0.32 0.40
CA GLY A 30 -15.21 -0.23 0.80
C GLY A 30 -15.03 0.00 2.29
N LEU A 31 -15.85 0.86 2.89
CA LEU A 31 -15.86 1.14 4.33
C LEU A 31 -16.23 -0.11 5.14
N LEU A 32 -17.28 -0.82 4.74
CA LEU A 32 -17.72 -2.05 5.43
C LEU A 32 -16.65 -3.15 5.40
N LEU A 33 -15.94 -3.31 4.28
CA LEU A 33 -14.83 -4.26 4.18
C LEU A 33 -13.69 -3.88 5.15
N ARG A 34 -13.30 -2.59 5.19
CA ARG A 34 -12.26 -2.09 6.10
C ARG A 34 -12.65 -2.21 7.57
N LEU A 35 -13.91 -1.92 7.91
CA LEU A 35 -14.44 -2.09 9.27
C LEU A 35 -14.40 -3.56 9.71
N ARG A 36 -14.75 -4.48 8.81
CA ARG A 36 -14.67 -5.92 9.06
C ARG A 36 -13.22 -6.38 9.31
N GLU A 37 -12.27 -5.85 8.55
CA GLU A 37 -10.83 -6.13 8.74
C GLU A 37 -10.28 -5.51 10.03
N LEU A 38 -10.74 -4.30 10.37
CA LEU A 38 -10.35 -3.63 11.61
C LEU A 38 -10.90 -4.39 12.82
N TYR A 39 -12.15 -4.88 12.75
CA TYR A 39 -12.72 -5.75 13.77
C TYR A 39 -11.86 -6.99 14.01
N ARG A 40 -11.46 -7.71 12.94
CA ARG A 40 -10.58 -8.89 13.04
C ARG A 40 -9.29 -8.56 13.77
N SER A 41 -8.66 -7.45 13.38
CA SER A 41 -7.39 -7.00 13.97
C SER A 41 -7.54 -6.62 15.44
N GLU A 42 -8.61 -5.92 15.83
CA GLU A 42 -8.83 -5.49 17.22
C GLU A 42 -9.24 -6.63 18.17
N HIS A 43 -9.81 -7.72 17.64
CA HIS A 43 -10.28 -8.87 18.41
C HIS A 43 -9.44 -10.14 18.19
N GLU A 44 -8.30 -10.02 17.50
CA GLU A 44 -7.38 -11.14 17.23
C GLU A 44 -8.06 -12.35 16.55
N VAL A 45 -9.05 -12.09 15.69
CA VAL A 45 -9.79 -13.14 14.99
C VAL A 45 -9.03 -13.56 13.72
N GLY A 46 -8.67 -14.83 13.63
CA GLY A 46 -7.95 -15.42 12.49
C GLY A 46 -8.68 -15.24 11.16
N LEU A 47 -7.93 -15.15 10.06
CA LEU A 47 -8.49 -14.80 8.75
C LEU A 47 -9.44 -15.88 8.20
N TRP A 48 -9.21 -17.15 8.55
CA TRP A 48 -10.06 -18.29 8.21
C TRP A 48 -11.32 -18.40 9.07
N GLU A 49 -11.34 -17.74 10.23
CA GLU A 49 -12.46 -17.83 11.16
C GLU A 49 -13.67 -17.06 10.63
N LYS A 50 -14.86 -17.65 10.82
CA LYS A 50 -16.12 -17.00 10.48
C LYS A 50 -16.42 -15.90 11.50
N LEU A 51 -16.65 -14.69 11.01
CA LEU A 51 -17.01 -13.58 11.89
C LEU A 51 -18.44 -13.70 12.42
N PRO A 52 -18.66 -13.44 13.73
CA PRO A 52 -19.98 -13.38 14.33
C PRO A 52 -20.73 -12.13 13.84
N GLN A 53 -21.62 -12.29 12.85
CA GLN A 53 -22.30 -11.16 12.19
C GLN A 53 -22.99 -10.19 13.17
N LYS A 54 -23.63 -10.71 14.23
CA LYS A 54 -24.30 -9.90 15.23
C LYS A 54 -23.33 -9.02 16.01
N GLU A 55 -22.23 -9.60 16.50
CA GLU A 55 -21.21 -8.90 17.28
C GLU A 55 -20.46 -7.88 16.42
N VAL A 56 -20.16 -8.21 15.16
CA VAL A 56 -19.58 -7.25 14.21
C VAL A 56 -20.54 -6.08 13.97
N GLY A 57 -21.83 -6.35 13.80
CA GLY A 57 -22.84 -5.30 13.64
C GLY A 57 -22.95 -4.38 14.86
N GLU A 58 -22.98 -4.94 16.06
CA GLU A 58 -22.98 -4.19 17.32
C GLU A 58 -21.69 -3.37 17.49
N TRP A 59 -20.53 -3.93 17.14
CA TRP A 59 -19.25 -3.22 17.18
C TRP A 59 -19.20 -2.07 16.17
N ILE A 60 -19.69 -2.26 14.94
CA ILE A 60 -19.78 -1.18 13.93
C ILE A 60 -20.66 -0.05 14.46
N PHE A 61 -21.83 -0.38 15.01
CA PHE A 61 -22.74 0.62 15.59
C PHE A 61 -22.07 1.42 16.71
N ASN A 62 -21.36 0.76 17.63
CA ASN A 62 -20.61 1.44 18.69
C ASN A 62 -19.47 2.30 18.13
N ARG A 63 -18.81 1.85 17.05
CA ARG A 63 -17.77 2.62 16.36
C ARG A 63 -18.32 3.90 15.74
N GLU A 64 -19.50 3.85 15.14
CA GLU A 64 -20.16 5.04 14.59
C GLU A 64 -20.53 6.05 15.67
N ILE A 65 -21.02 5.58 16.83
CA ILE A 65 -21.27 6.46 17.99
C ILE A 65 -19.97 7.12 18.46
N LEU A 66 -18.90 6.33 18.60
CA LEU A 66 -17.58 6.84 18.98
C LEU A 66 -17.07 7.88 17.98
N TRP A 67 -17.19 7.64 16.69
CA TRP A 67 -16.73 8.59 15.67
C TRP A 67 -17.50 9.91 15.70
N LYS A 68 -18.81 9.89 15.92
CA LYS A 68 -19.59 11.13 16.13
C LYS A 68 -19.10 11.97 17.31
N GLN A 69 -18.55 11.32 18.34
CA GLN A 69 -17.98 12.02 19.49
C GLN A 69 -16.58 12.59 19.19
N LEU A 70 -15.85 11.97 18.27
CA LEU A 70 -14.44 12.27 17.97
C LEU A 70 -14.22 13.13 16.72
N GLU A 71 -15.22 13.29 15.85
CA GLU A 71 -15.06 13.97 14.55
C GLU A 71 -14.55 15.42 14.66
N ASN A 72 -14.85 16.09 15.77
CA ASN A 72 -14.41 17.47 16.04
C ASN A 72 -13.22 17.56 17.01
N GLU A 73 -12.69 16.41 17.47
CA GLU A 73 -11.58 16.36 18.42
C GLU A 73 -10.23 16.55 17.73
N GLU A 74 -9.26 17.09 18.47
CA GLU A 74 -7.88 17.18 18.02
C GLU A 74 -7.09 15.90 18.30
N TYR A 75 -6.07 15.65 17.47
CA TYR A 75 -5.13 14.56 17.69
C TYR A 75 -4.41 14.76 19.03
N GLY A 76 -4.42 13.71 19.85
CA GLY A 76 -3.84 13.72 21.19
C GLY A 76 -2.33 13.49 21.16
N ASP A 77 -1.65 14.10 22.12
CA ASP A 77 -0.22 13.86 22.35
C ASP A 77 0.03 12.41 22.84
N ILE A 78 1.20 11.89 22.54
CA ILE A 78 1.63 10.53 22.92
C ILE A 78 2.57 10.63 24.11
N THR A 79 2.17 10.06 25.24
CA THR A 79 2.99 9.99 26.45
C THR A 79 3.68 8.64 26.54
N ILE A 80 5.02 8.67 26.62
CA ILE A 80 5.87 7.50 26.81
C ILE A 80 6.74 7.75 28.04
N LYS A 81 6.63 6.88 29.04
CA LYS A 81 7.27 7.07 30.36
C LYS A 81 6.82 8.42 30.96
N ASN A 82 7.75 9.38 31.06
CA ASN A 82 7.50 10.72 31.60
C ASN A 82 7.54 11.83 30.52
N ASN A 83 7.74 11.45 29.26
CA ASN A 83 7.85 12.39 28.15
C ASN A 83 6.55 12.41 27.35
N THR A 84 6.18 13.59 26.84
CA THR A 84 5.00 13.80 26.01
C THR A 84 5.44 14.34 24.66
N TYR A 85 4.97 13.71 23.59
CA TYR A 85 5.34 13.99 22.22
C TYR A 85 4.11 14.37 21.41
N LYS A 86 4.29 15.23 20.40
CA LYS A 86 3.23 15.45 19.41
C LYS A 86 3.00 14.18 18.58
N PRO A 87 1.77 13.92 18.09
CA PRO A 87 1.47 12.67 17.38
C PRO A 87 2.27 12.47 16.10
N PHE A 88 2.82 13.52 15.51
CA PHE A 88 3.69 13.45 14.33
C PHE A 88 5.18 13.57 14.66
N ASP A 89 5.55 13.57 15.94
CA ASP A 89 6.94 13.58 16.40
C ASP A 89 7.53 12.16 16.40
N ILE A 90 7.60 11.59 15.21
CA ILE A 90 7.83 10.15 14.97
C ILE A 90 9.25 9.75 15.34
N GLU A 91 10.23 10.62 15.07
CA GLU A 91 11.64 10.36 15.36
C GLU A 91 11.87 10.22 16.88
N ASN A 92 11.35 11.16 17.67
CA ASN A 92 11.50 11.11 19.12
C ASN A 92 10.69 9.97 19.76
N ILE A 93 9.47 9.72 19.27
CA ILE A 93 8.68 8.57 19.70
C ILE A 93 9.43 7.26 19.42
N ASN A 94 9.90 7.05 18.19
CA ASN A 94 10.60 5.80 17.82
C ASN A 94 11.94 5.64 18.53
N THR A 95 12.62 6.73 18.89
CA THR A 95 13.84 6.67 19.72
C THR A 95 13.57 6.02 21.09
N GLU A 96 12.41 6.30 21.70
CA GLU A 96 11.99 5.66 22.96
C GLU A 96 11.54 4.20 22.76
N LEU A 97 10.89 3.90 21.63
CA LEU A 97 10.30 2.59 21.35
C LEU A 97 11.29 1.54 20.81
N LYS A 98 12.40 1.97 20.20
CA LYS A 98 13.34 1.07 19.52
C LYS A 98 13.86 -0.06 20.41
N ASN A 99 14.14 0.23 21.68
CA ASN A 99 14.65 -0.76 22.64
C ASN A 99 13.58 -1.75 23.13
N GLU A 100 12.30 -1.45 22.92
CA GLU A 100 11.18 -2.34 23.25
C GLU A 100 10.74 -3.18 22.03
N GLY A 101 11.44 -3.08 20.89
CA GLY A 101 11.10 -3.80 19.67
C GLY A 101 9.81 -3.31 19.02
N LEU A 102 9.43 -2.05 19.22
CA LEU A 102 8.21 -1.45 18.70
C LEU A 102 8.52 -0.34 17.69
N LEU A 103 7.64 -0.19 16.71
CA LEU A 103 7.64 0.91 15.74
C LEU A 103 6.30 1.63 15.78
N TYR A 104 6.35 2.95 15.94
CA TYR A 104 5.25 3.86 15.72
C TYR A 104 5.36 4.48 14.34
N GLY A 105 4.28 4.43 13.56
CA GLY A 105 4.19 5.15 12.30
C GLY A 105 3.07 6.16 12.33
N ALA A 106 3.34 7.35 11.80
CA ALA A 106 2.33 8.39 11.61
C ALA A 106 2.62 9.18 10.32
N GLY A 107 1.59 9.56 9.57
CA GLY A 107 1.84 10.30 8.32
C GLY A 107 0.57 10.63 7.57
N LEU A 108 0.71 11.24 6.39
CA LEU A 108 -0.42 11.55 5.52
C LEU A 108 -0.51 10.49 4.42
N GLY A 109 -1.61 9.76 4.39
CA GLY A 109 -1.91 8.77 3.36
C GLY A 109 -2.65 9.36 2.15
N ILE A 110 -3.35 8.49 1.42
CA ILE A 110 -4.23 8.90 0.30
C ILE A 110 -5.25 9.94 0.79
N ASN A 111 -5.54 10.94 -0.05
CA ASN A 111 -6.39 12.10 0.26
C ASN A 111 -5.89 12.94 1.44
N LEU A 112 -4.59 12.87 1.75
CA LEU A 112 -3.97 13.53 2.89
C LEU A 112 -4.61 13.15 4.24
N LYS A 113 -5.25 11.98 4.33
CA LYS A 113 -5.78 11.45 5.59
C LYS A 113 -4.61 11.14 6.53
N PRO A 114 -4.55 11.71 7.75
CA PRO A 114 -3.59 11.28 8.75
C PRO A 114 -3.75 9.79 9.08
N SER A 115 -2.67 9.03 9.15
CA SER A 115 -2.69 7.61 9.51
C SER A 115 -1.75 7.38 10.67
N PHE A 116 -2.12 6.46 11.56
CA PHE A 116 -1.36 6.12 12.75
C PHE A 116 -1.38 4.60 12.96
N PHE A 117 -0.25 4.03 13.33
CA PHE A 117 -0.18 2.63 13.76
C PHE A 117 0.94 2.38 14.78
N LEU A 118 0.82 1.29 15.53
CA LEU A 118 1.85 0.75 16.42
C LEU A 118 2.00 -0.74 16.11
N ALA A 119 3.23 -1.17 15.85
CA ALA A 119 3.52 -2.56 15.51
C ALA A 119 4.85 -3.04 16.11
N GLU A 120 5.01 -4.36 16.18
CA GLU A 120 6.29 -4.98 16.52
C GLU A 120 7.28 -4.88 15.35
N ILE A 121 8.57 -4.68 15.65
CA ILE A 121 9.65 -4.75 14.66
C ILE A 121 10.05 -6.22 14.51
N MET A 122 9.93 -6.76 13.30
CA MET A 122 10.44 -8.09 12.95
C MET A 122 11.87 -8.02 12.41
N SER A 123 12.17 -7.03 11.56
CA SER A 123 13.52 -6.78 11.07
C SER A 123 13.75 -5.29 10.80
N GLN A 124 15.02 -4.90 10.86
CA GLN A 124 15.52 -3.59 10.47
C GLN A 124 16.77 -3.78 9.62
N GLU A 125 16.78 -3.17 8.44
CA GLU A 125 17.92 -3.19 7.52
C GLU A 125 18.10 -1.84 6.84
N LYS A 126 19.30 -1.58 6.32
CA LYS A 126 19.57 -0.38 5.54
C LYS A 126 19.79 -0.73 4.07
N ILE A 127 18.90 -0.26 3.20
CA ILE A 127 18.92 -0.60 1.76
C ILE A 127 18.90 0.70 0.96
N GLY A 128 19.85 0.89 0.06
CA GLY A 128 19.90 2.08 -0.81
C GLY A 128 20.01 3.41 -0.06
N GLY A 129 20.49 3.41 1.20
CA GLY A 129 20.53 4.60 2.05
C GLY A 129 19.27 4.87 2.88
N TYR A 130 18.23 4.05 2.74
CA TYR A 130 16.98 4.11 3.51
C TYR A 130 17.00 3.14 4.68
N GLU A 131 16.42 3.53 5.81
CA GLU A 131 16.15 2.64 6.93
C GLU A 131 14.86 1.88 6.65
N CYS A 132 14.95 0.57 6.43
CA CYS A 132 13.84 -0.30 6.08
C CYS A 132 13.43 -1.14 7.29
N TYR A 133 12.17 -1.07 7.67
CA TYR A 133 11.57 -1.87 8.74
C TYR A 133 10.55 -2.84 8.17
N ILE A 134 10.61 -4.11 8.60
CA ILE A 134 9.51 -5.05 8.43
C ILE A 134 8.83 -5.18 9.79
N THR A 135 7.53 -4.89 9.85
CA THR A 135 6.75 -4.94 11.09
C THR A 135 5.80 -6.12 11.12
N GLY A 136 5.62 -6.69 12.31
CA GLY A 136 4.77 -7.86 12.57
C GLY A 136 3.39 -7.46 13.07
N HIS A 137 3.05 -7.97 14.26
CA HIS A 137 1.75 -7.76 14.89
C HIS A 137 1.45 -6.28 15.10
N GLU A 138 0.25 -5.83 14.70
CA GLU A 138 -0.21 -4.46 14.92
C GLU A 138 -1.05 -4.34 16.18
N TYR A 139 -0.52 -3.66 17.19
CA TYR A 139 -1.22 -3.33 18.43
C TYR A 139 -2.32 -2.29 18.24
N ALA A 140 -2.09 -1.33 17.33
CA ALA A 140 -3.06 -0.30 16.98
C ALA A 140 -2.91 0.08 15.51
N ARG A 141 -4.04 0.31 14.83
CA ARG A 141 -4.09 0.84 13.46
C ARG A 141 -5.43 1.54 13.19
N ASP A 142 -5.43 2.42 12.20
CA ASP A 142 -6.65 3.00 11.59
C ASP A 142 -7.16 2.16 10.40
N LEU A 143 -8.22 2.62 9.72
CA LEU A 143 -8.80 1.93 8.55
C LEU A 143 -7.86 1.82 7.34
N SER A 144 -6.80 2.62 7.30
CA SER A 144 -5.78 2.59 6.24
C SER A 144 -4.92 1.35 6.40
N ASN A 145 -4.99 0.45 5.42
CA ASN A 145 -4.35 -0.86 5.43
C ASN A 145 -3.27 -0.97 4.34
N TYR A 146 -2.52 0.11 4.08
CA TYR A 146 -1.43 0.08 3.12
C TYR A 146 -0.30 -0.83 3.63
N PRO A 147 0.12 -1.85 2.86
CA PRO A 147 1.16 -2.78 3.29
C PRO A 147 2.55 -2.17 3.36
N ALA A 148 2.82 -1.10 2.62
CA ALA A 148 4.12 -0.44 2.60
C ALA A 148 3.94 1.07 2.45
N MET A 149 4.94 1.80 2.93
CA MET A 149 5.01 3.26 2.79
C MET A 149 6.44 3.75 3.00
N LEU A 150 6.82 4.73 2.18
CA LEU A 150 7.95 5.61 2.39
C LEU A 150 7.56 6.82 3.26
N GLN A 151 8.38 7.11 4.26
CA GLN A 151 8.30 8.32 5.07
C GLN A 151 9.71 8.90 5.27
N ASP A 152 9.99 10.02 4.61
CA ASP A 152 11.31 10.64 4.56
C ASP A 152 12.40 9.67 4.07
N LYS A 153 13.31 9.23 4.96
CA LYS A 153 14.34 8.22 4.67
C LYS A 153 14.07 6.88 5.36
N THR A 154 12.83 6.67 5.80
CA THR A 154 12.38 5.43 6.43
C THR A 154 11.33 4.74 5.55
N ILE A 155 11.52 3.46 5.29
CA ILE A 155 10.55 2.60 4.61
C ILE A 155 10.04 1.60 5.63
N PHE A 156 8.73 1.38 5.68
CA PHE A 156 8.17 0.31 6.49
C PHE A 156 7.22 -0.56 5.69
N VAL A 157 7.33 -1.87 5.88
CA VAL A 157 6.43 -2.88 5.33
C VAL A 157 5.74 -3.62 6.48
N ARG A 158 4.40 -3.61 6.45
CA ARG A 158 3.52 -4.10 7.50
C ARG A 158 2.99 -5.48 7.12
N ILE A 159 3.46 -6.52 7.82
CA ILE A 159 3.13 -7.92 7.51
C ILE A 159 1.65 -8.22 7.74
N ASP A 160 1.02 -7.70 8.80
CA ASP A 160 -0.39 -7.94 9.08
C ASP A 160 -1.33 -7.42 7.97
N PRO A 161 -1.19 -6.17 7.49
CA PRO A 161 -1.89 -5.69 6.30
C PRO A 161 -1.55 -6.47 5.02
N LEU A 162 -0.29 -6.85 4.81
CA LEU A 162 0.12 -7.64 3.63
C LEU A 162 -0.52 -9.04 3.64
N LYS A 163 -0.54 -9.70 4.80
CA LYS A 163 -1.22 -10.98 5.03
C LYS A 163 -2.71 -10.86 4.74
N GLN A 164 -3.38 -9.79 5.19
CA GLN A 164 -4.79 -9.53 4.86
C GLN A 164 -5.00 -9.37 3.35
N LEU A 165 -4.14 -8.61 2.67
CA LEU A 165 -4.21 -8.43 1.22
C LEU A 165 -4.06 -9.77 0.48
N LEU A 166 -3.08 -10.58 0.85
CA LEU A 166 -2.86 -11.90 0.27
C LEU A 166 -3.99 -12.88 0.58
N TRP A 167 -4.59 -12.80 1.78
CA TRP A 167 -5.75 -13.60 2.14
C TRP A 167 -6.97 -13.31 1.26
N GLN A 168 -7.26 -12.04 0.97
CA GLN A 168 -8.32 -11.70 0.02
C GLN A 168 -8.05 -12.28 -1.38
N ARG A 169 -6.78 -12.30 -1.81
CA ARG A 169 -6.37 -12.91 -3.08
C ARG A 169 -6.50 -14.43 -3.03
N PHE A 170 -6.26 -15.07 -1.90
CA PHE A 170 -6.54 -16.49 -1.70
C PHE A 170 -8.05 -16.80 -1.77
N GLU A 171 -8.90 -15.96 -1.17
CA GLU A 171 -10.36 -16.11 -1.31
C GLU A 171 -10.82 -15.94 -2.77
N GLU A 172 -10.21 -15.01 -3.54
CA GLU A 172 -10.44 -14.86 -4.98
C GLU A 172 -9.98 -16.11 -5.76
N LEU A 173 -8.83 -16.69 -5.42
CA LEU A 173 -8.27 -17.89 -6.06
C LEU A 173 -9.25 -19.07 -6.05
N ARG A 174 -10.03 -19.19 -4.97
CA ARG A 174 -10.98 -20.28 -4.77
C ARG A 174 -12.31 -20.12 -5.53
N CYS A 175 -12.53 -18.98 -6.19
CA CYS A 175 -13.74 -18.74 -6.98
C CYS A 175 -13.66 -19.43 -8.36
N LYS A 176 -14.80 -19.83 -8.94
CA LYS A 176 -14.86 -20.69 -10.16
C LYS A 176 -14.35 -20.07 -11.48
N ASN A 177 -13.70 -18.91 -11.48
CA ASN A 177 -13.22 -18.21 -12.68
C ASN A 177 -11.87 -17.49 -12.45
N THR A 178 -10.96 -18.13 -11.72
CA THR A 178 -9.71 -17.49 -11.30
C THR A 178 -8.79 -17.17 -12.48
N LYS A 179 -8.12 -16.01 -12.39
CA LYS A 179 -7.13 -15.54 -13.37
C LYS A 179 -5.89 -16.43 -13.35
N SER A 180 -5.33 -16.73 -14.52
CA SER A 180 -4.10 -17.51 -14.67
C SER A 180 -2.94 -17.00 -13.82
N ALA A 181 -2.77 -15.67 -13.74
CA ALA A 181 -1.71 -15.05 -12.93
C ALA A 181 -1.84 -15.34 -11.43
N LEU A 182 -3.07 -15.40 -10.91
CA LEU A 182 -3.33 -15.64 -9.48
C LEU A 182 -3.04 -17.10 -9.11
N THR A 183 -3.49 -18.04 -9.94
CA THR A 183 -3.12 -19.45 -9.83
C THR A 183 -1.62 -19.64 -9.94
N TYR A 184 -0.97 -18.98 -10.90
CA TYR A 184 0.48 -19.03 -11.07
C TYR A 184 1.20 -18.54 -9.80
N ALA A 185 0.85 -17.35 -9.28
CA ALA A 185 1.49 -16.76 -8.10
C ALA A 185 1.44 -17.72 -6.89
N PHE A 186 0.24 -18.19 -6.52
CA PHE A 186 0.07 -19.06 -5.36
C PHE A 186 0.68 -20.45 -5.55
N SER A 187 0.67 -21.00 -6.77
CA SER A 187 1.29 -22.31 -7.04
C SER A 187 2.79 -22.32 -6.75
N ARG A 188 3.49 -21.19 -6.91
CA ARG A 188 4.92 -21.04 -6.57
C ARG A 188 5.18 -21.08 -5.07
N TYR A 189 4.14 -20.91 -4.27
CA TYR A 189 4.15 -21.04 -2.83
C TYR A 189 3.48 -22.32 -2.32
N GLY A 190 3.09 -23.23 -3.23
CA GLY A 190 2.46 -24.49 -2.87
C GLY A 190 1.00 -24.38 -2.44
N ILE A 191 0.31 -23.28 -2.76
CA ILE A 191 -1.12 -23.08 -2.50
C ILE A 191 -1.90 -23.25 -3.81
N SER A 192 -3.03 -23.96 -3.74
CA SER A 192 -3.93 -24.20 -4.87
C SER A 192 -5.35 -23.68 -4.62
N SER A 193 -6.20 -23.74 -5.65
CA SER A 193 -7.62 -23.37 -5.56
C SER A 193 -8.45 -24.33 -4.72
N GLU A 194 -7.95 -25.53 -4.48
CA GLU A 194 -8.63 -26.58 -3.71
C GLU A 194 -8.40 -26.44 -2.21
N ASP A 195 -7.36 -25.69 -1.81
CA ASP A 195 -7.06 -25.45 -0.40
C ASP A 195 -8.22 -24.76 0.32
N LEU A 196 -8.49 -25.22 1.54
CA LEU A 196 -9.57 -24.70 2.37
C LEU A 196 -9.05 -23.60 3.29
N PRO A 197 -9.89 -22.61 3.65
CA PRO A 197 -9.60 -21.67 4.72
C PRO A 197 -9.37 -22.44 6.02
N SER A 198 -8.15 -22.35 6.55
CA SER A 198 -7.74 -23.02 7.78
C SER A 198 -6.60 -22.24 8.45
N ALA A 199 -6.29 -22.59 9.69
CA ALA A 199 -5.14 -22.05 10.40
C ALA A 199 -3.81 -22.34 9.68
N ASP A 200 -3.68 -23.52 9.07
CA ASP A 200 -2.49 -23.90 8.31
C ASP A 200 -2.33 -23.05 7.05
N THR A 201 -3.44 -22.80 6.35
CA THR A 201 -3.46 -21.92 5.17
C THR A 201 -3.13 -20.48 5.54
N GLU A 202 -3.65 -19.98 6.66
CA GLU A 202 -3.30 -18.64 7.17
C GLU A 202 -1.80 -18.57 7.53
N ARG A 203 -1.26 -19.62 8.14
CA ARG A 203 0.19 -19.72 8.42
C ARG A 203 1.02 -19.69 7.12
N GLN A 204 0.62 -20.43 6.09
CA GLN A 204 1.29 -20.39 4.79
C GLN A 204 1.22 -18.98 4.17
N ILE A 205 0.05 -18.34 4.18
CA ILE A 205 -0.11 -16.97 3.66
C ILE A 205 0.75 -15.97 4.45
N SER A 206 0.92 -16.17 5.76
CA SER A 206 1.82 -15.36 6.58
C SER A 206 3.29 -15.51 6.15
N GLN A 207 3.70 -16.72 5.74
CA GLN A 207 5.04 -16.95 5.19
C GLN A 207 5.20 -16.29 3.82
N ILE A 208 4.16 -16.32 2.97
CA ILE A 208 4.15 -15.60 1.70
C ILE A 208 4.28 -14.10 1.93
N ALA A 209 3.51 -13.53 2.88
CA ALA A 209 3.60 -12.11 3.22
C ALA A 209 5.02 -11.71 3.62
N THR A 210 5.69 -12.54 4.43
CA THR A 210 7.08 -12.30 4.83
C THR A 210 8.03 -12.36 3.62
N SER A 211 7.86 -13.34 2.73
CA SER A 211 8.66 -13.48 1.50
C SER A 211 8.45 -12.33 0.50
N GLU A 212 7.24 -11.78 0.43
CA GLU A 212 6.88 -10.66 -0.43
C GLU A 212 7.29 -9.30 0.17
N ALA A 213 7.62 -9.21 1.46
CA ALA A 213 7.91 -7.91 2.08
C ALA A 213 9.03 -7.14 1.36
N GLU A 214 10.10 -7.83 0.93
CA GLU A 214 11.20 -7.20 0.21
C GLU A 214 10.79 -6.65 -1.17
N THR A 215 9.81 -7.24 -1.86
CA THR A 215 9.35 -6.71 -3.16
C THR A 215 8.66 -5.36 -2.97
N PHE A 216 7.89 -5.21 -1.88
CA PHE A 216 7.28 -3.95 -1.48
C PHE A 216 8.34 -2.93 -1.01
N ILE A 217 9.40 -3.33 -0.31
CA ILE A 217 10.52 -2.41 0.00
C ILE A 217 11.10 -1.84 -1.30
N HIS A 218 11.31 -2.67 -2.33
CA HIS A 218 11.85 -2.22 -3.61
C HIS A 218 10.89 -1.36 -4.43
N HIS A 219 9.58 -1.44 -4.18
CA HIS A 219 8.64 -0.43 -4.68
C HIS A 219 8.87 0.92 -4.00
N GLU A 220 8.93 0.96 -2.68
CA GLU A 220 9.15 2.23 -1.97
C GLU A 220 10.52 2.85 -2.30
N ILE A 221 11.58 2.03 -2.48
CA ILE A 221 12.89 2.49 -2.95
C ILE A 221 12.81 3.05 -4.38
N GLY A 222 12.13 2.35 -5.28
CA GLY A 222 11.90 2.80 -6.65
C GLY A 222 11.18 4.14 -6.67
N GLU A 223 10.13 4.30 -5.86
CA GLU A 223 9.41 5.56 -5.70
C GLU A 223 10.33 6.67 -5.22
N ALA A 224 11.08 6.44 -4.13
CA ALA A 224 11.97 7.44 -3.57
C ALA A 224 13.04 7.91 -4.57
N PHE A 225 13.61 6.98 -5.34
CA PHE A 225 14.62 7.26 -6.36
C PHE A 225 14.04 8.06 -7.53
N GLU A 226 12.87 7.67 -8.04
CA GLU A 226 12.24 8.37 -9.17
C GLU A 226 11.70 9.75 -8.77
N GLU A 227 11.24 9.93 -7.54
CA GLU A 227 10.86 11.25 -7.01
C GLU A 227 12.03 12.26 -7.02
N GLU A 228 13.25 11.81 -6.73
CA GLU A 228 14.46 12.64 -6.80
C GLU A 228 14.76 13.06 -8.26
N ILE A 229 14.42 12.24 -9.25
CA ILE A 229 14.62 12.52 -10.69
C ILE A 229 13.57 13.48 -11.24
N ILE A 230 12.29 13.21 -11.00
CA ILE A 230 11.17 13.99 -11.57
C ILE A 230 10.93 15.30 -10.82
N GLY A 231 11.43 15.41 -9.58
CA GLY A 231 11.48 16.64 -8.81
C GLY A 231 10.16 17.06 -8.14
N SER A 232 10.22 18.17 -7.40
CA SER A 232 9.11 18.66 -6.57
C SER A 232 7.87 19.07 -7.36
N GLU A 233 8.02 19.47 -8.62
CA GLU A 233 6.90 19.83 -9.51
C GLU A 233 5.90 18.67 -9.65
N TRP A 234 6.38 17.43 -9.64
CA TRP A 234 5.50 16.26 -9.69
C TRP A 234 4.65 16.09 -8.42
N LYS A 235 5.20 16.43 -7.25
CA LYS A 235 4.46 16.41 -5.98
C LYS A 235 3.31 17.40 -6.01
N GLU A 236 3.49 18.54 -6.68
CA GLU A 236 2.42 19.52 -6.86
C GLU A 236 1.24 18.94 -7.65
N PHE A 237 1.47 18.18 -8.73
CA PHE A 237 0.38 17.55 -9.49
C PHE A 237 -0.50 16.63 -8.65
N LEU A 238 0.08 15.90 -7.69
CA LEU A 238 -0.68 15.05 -6.79
C LEU A 238 -1.60 15.85 -5.85
N THR A 239 -1.27 17.11 -5.57
CA THR A 239 -2.10 18.02 -4.76
C THR A 239 -3.11 18.81 -5.61
N TYR A 240 -2.90 18.91 -6.92
CA TYR A 240 -3.69 19.78 -7.79
C TYR A 240 -5.05 19.21 -8.15
N PHE A 241 -5.20 17.89 -8.16
CA PHE A 241 -6.37 17.23 -8.76
C PHE A 241 -7.08 16.23 -7.86
N PRO A 242 -7.37 16.55 -6.59
CA PRO A 242 -7.95 15.58 -5.67
C PRO A 242 -9.26 15.01 -6.25
N HIS A 243 -9.34 13.68 -6.28
CA HIS A 243 -10.50 12.88 -6.69
C HIS A 243 -10.87 12.95 -8.18
N THR A 244 -9.89 13.22 -9.08
CA THR A 244 -10.12 13.29 -10.53
C THR A 244 -9.51 12.10 -11.29
N LYS A 245 -9.90 11.93 -12.57
CA LYS A 245 -9.21 10.98 -13.46
C LYS A 245 -7.74 11.36 -13.69
N ALA A 246 -7.44 12.67 -13.68
CA ALA A 246 -6.08 13.18 -13.80
C ALA A 246 -5.19 12.74 -12.62
N GLU A 247 -5.68 12.78 -11.38
CA GLU A 247 -4.93 12.24 -10.22
C GLU A 247 -4.64 10.75 -10.39
N ILE A 248 -5.65 9.95 -10.77
CA ILE A 248 -5.48 8.50 -10.96
C ILE A 248 -4.38 8.22 -12.00
N PHE A 249 -4.36 9.00 -13.09
CA PHE A 249 -3.35 8.89 -14.13
C PHE A 249 -1.95 9.25 -13.62
N VAL A 250 -1.78 10.41 -12.97
CA VAL A 250 -0.49 10.87 -12.42
C VAL A 250 0.05 9.88 -11.38
N ARG A 251 -0.79 9.40 -10.46
CA ARG A 251 -0.40 8.35 -9.49
C ARG A 251 0.05 7.07 -10.20
N SER A 252 -0.68 6.65 -11.22
CA SER A 252 -0.33 5.43 -11.97
C SER A 252 1.01 5.55 -12.69
N LEU A 253 1.36 6.73 -13.20
CA LEU A 253 2.68 6.96 -13.79
C LEU A 253 3.79 6.89 -12.72
N LYS A 254 3.57 7.49 -11.54
CA LYS A 254 4.51 7.42 -10.41
C LYS A 254 4.79 5.97 -10.01
N ASP A 255 3.73 5.20 -9.77
CA ASP A 255 3.83 3.79 -9.39
C ASP A 255 4.50 2.96 -10.49
N MET A 256 4.20 3.23 -11.77
CA MET A 256 4.86 2.55 -12.89
C MET A 256 6.35 2.86 -12.94
N LEU A 257 6.76 4.12 -12.78
CA LEU A 257 8.17 4.50 -12.73
C LEU A 257 8.87 3.79 -11.57
N SER A 258 8.28 3.82 -10.39
CA SER A 258 8.75 3.09 -9.21
C SER A 258 8.96 1.61 -9.50
N ASP A 259 7.93 0.92 -10.01
CA ASP A 259 7.98 -0.52 -10.26
C ASP A 259 9.00 -0.90 -11.33
N THR A 260 9.14 -0.06 -12.36
CA THR A 260 9.94 -0.36 -13.55
C THR A 260 11.36 0.21 -13.51
N SER A 261 11.68 1.04 -12.53
CA SER A 261 13.02 1.61 -12.31
C SER A 261 14.09 0.53 -12.18
N ASP A 262 15.35 0.89 -12.46
CA ASP A 262 16.51 0.03 -12.17
C ASP A 262 16.77 -0.15 -10.67
N ASN A 263 16.13 0.64 -9.80
CA ASN A 263 16.12 0.44 -8.35
C ASN A 263 14.79 -0.16 -7.83
N GLY A 264 13.86 -0.43 -8.76
CA GLY A 264 12.45 -0.71 -8.48
C GLY A 264 12.09 -2.18 -8.26
N MET A 265 10.80 -2.40 -7.95
CA MET A 265 10.23 -3.71 -7.65
C MET A 265 10.53 -4.76 -8.72
N LEU A 266 10.23 -4.49 -10.00
CA LEU A 266 10.39 -5.49 -11.07
C LEU A 266 11.85 -5.85 -11.27
N LYS A 267 12.77 -4.90 -11.12
CA LYS A 267 14.20 -5.18 -11.22
C LYS A 267 14.66 -6.15 -10.14
N TYR A 268 14.21 -5.94 -8.90
CA TYR A 268 14.48 -6.85 -7.79
C TYR A 268 13.86 -8.24 -8.01
N ILE A 269 12.60 -8.31 -8.47
CA ILE A 269 11.93 -9.58 -8.79
C ILE A 269 12.71 -10.36 -9.85
N ILE A 270 13.16 -9.70 -10.92
CA ILE A 270 13.95 -10.31 -12.01
C ILE A 270 15.30 -10.81 -11.49
N ALA A 271 16.03 -9.96 -10.75
CA ALA A 271 17.38 -10.29 -10.28
C ALA A 271 17.40 -11.49 -9.33
N ASN A 272 16.36 -11.64 -8.53
CA ASN A 272 16.19 -12.74 -7.57
C ASN A 272 15.31 -13.88 -8.10
N GLN A 273 14.90 -13.81 -9.37
CA GLN A 273 14.05 -14.80 -10.04
C GLN A 273 12.79 -15.18 -9.23
N LYS A 274 12.12 -14.20 -8.62
CA LYS A 274 10.96 -14.44 -7.75
C LYS A 274 9.68 -14.64 -8.57
N GLU A 275 9.50 -15.86 -9.08
CA GLU A 275 8.35 -16.22 -9.93
C GLU A 275 6.98 -15.92 -9.27
N GLY A 276 6.82 -16.30 -7.99
CA GLY A 276 5.59 -16.02 -7.24
C GLY A 276 5.28 -14.53 -7.16
N SER A 277 6.30 -13.72 -6.88
CA SER A 277 6.21 -12.26 -6.83
C SER A 277 5.86 -11.65 -8.19
N LEU A 278 6.41 -12.18 -9.29
CA LEU A 278 6.02 -11.75 -10.63
C LEU A 278 4.52 -12.04 -10.88
N GLY A 279 4.03 -13.21 -10.48
CA GLY A 279 2.61 -13.52 -10.53
C GLY A 279 1.77 -12.52 -9.73
N PHE A 280 2.18 -12.21 -8.50
CA PHE A 280 1.49 -11.22 -7.65
C PHE A 280 1.54 -9.80 -8.23
N TYR A 281 2.65 -9.40 -8.85
CA TYR A 281 2.74 -8.12 -9.56
C TYR A 281 1.62 -8.01 -10.61
N ILE A 282 1.42 -9.04 -11.43
CA ILE A 282 0.37 -9.07 -12.46
C ILE A 282 -1.03 -9.06 -11.83
N VAL A 283 -1.22 -9.74 -10.70
CA VAL A 283 -2.49 -9.74 -9.94
C VAL A 283 -2.82 -8.33 -9.44
N PHE A 284 -1.84 -7.60 -8.91
CA PHE A 284 -2.02 -6.26 -8.35
C PHE A 284 -2.00 -5.14 -9.41
N LEU A 285 -1.54 -5.43 -10.62
CA LEU A 285 -1.59 -4.52 -11.77
C LEU A 285 -3.05 -4.33 -12.25
N THR A 286 -3.72 -3.34 -11.68
CA THR A 286 -5.13 -3.03 -11.91
C THR A 286 -5.34 -1.58 -12.34
N GLY A 287 -6.57 -1.25 -12.76
CA GLY A 287 -6.95 0.11 -13.11
C GLY A 287 -6.09 0.72 -14.22
N MET A 288 -5.71 1.98 -14.04
CA MET A 288 -4.97 2.75 -15.04
C MET A 288 -3.56 2.20 -15.28
N ARG A 289 -2.87 1.63 -14.27
CA ARG A 289 -1.56 0.99 -14.47
C ARG A 289 -1.62 -0.15 -15.47
N LYS A 290 -2.67 -0.97 -15.43
CA LYS A 290 -2.87 -2.07 -16.39
C LYS A 290 -3.06 -1.56 -17.82
N VAL A 291 -3.75 -0.43 -17.99
CA VAL A 291 -3.97 0.22 -19.28
C VAL A 291 -2.67 0.82 -19.82
N LEU A 292 -1.86 1.41 -18.94
CA LEU A 292 -0.60 2.04 -19.30
C LEU A 292 0.51 1.04 -19.59
N PHE A 293 0.48 -0.14 -18.96
CA PHE A 293 1.52 -1.16 -19.06
C PHE A 293 1.03 -2.51 -19.59
N PRO A 294 0.40 -2.61 -20.78
CA PRO A 294 -0.02 -3.89 -21.33
C PRO A 294 1.15 -4.82 -21.65
N GLU A 295 2.34 -4.28 -21.94
CA GLU A 295 3.52 -5.03 -22.38
C GLU A 295 3.99 -6.06 -21.34
N ILE A 296 3.78 -5.81 -20.05
CA ILE A 296 4.12 -6.76 -18.98
C ILE A 296 3.17 -7.96 -18.93
N ILE A 297 1.91 -7.79 -19.35
CA ILE A 297 0.94 -8.88 -19.42
C ILE A 297 1.35 -9.86 -20.52
N ASP A 298 1.72 -9.34 -21.70
CA ASP A 298 2.19 -10.15 -22.81
C ASP A 298 3.50 -10.87 -22.47
N ALA A 299 4.43 -10.15 -21.83
CA ALA A 299 5.69 -10.74 -21.38
C ALA A 299 5.48 -11.81 -20.31
N PHE A 300 4.53 -11.61 -19.39
CA PHE A 300 4.17 -12.61 -18.38
C PHE A 300 3.60 -13.88 -19.01
N ASN A 301 2.71 -13.76 -20.00
CA ASN A 301 2.16 -14.92 -20.71
C ASN A 301 3.30 -15.76 -21.35
N ILE A 302 4.23 -15.10 -22.05
CA ILE A 302 5.41 -15.78 -22.62
C ILE A 302 6.28 -16.40 -21.52
N PHE A 303 6.47 -15.68 -20.41
CA PHE A 303 7.28 -16.15 -19.28
C PHE A 303 6.71 -17.42 -18.65
N THR A 304 5.39 -17.53 -18.49
CA THR A 304 4.77 -18.73 -17.89
C THR A 304 5.02 -20.01 -18.69
N GLU A 305 5.34 -19.90 -19.98
CA GLU A 305 5.69 -21.02 -20.85
C GLU A 305 7.20 -21.26 -20.96
N LYS A 306 7.99 -20.18 -21.01
CA LYS A 306 9.43 -20.24 -21.34
C LYS A 306 10.38 -20.07 -20.15
N CYS A 307 9.88 -19.57 -19.02
CA CYS A 307 10.66 -19.19 -17.84
C CYS A 307 11.88 -18.28 -18.15
N ASP A 308 11.75 -17.40 -19.15
CA ASP A 308 12.83 -16.53 -19.61
C ASP A 308 12.62 -15.08 -19.14
N TRP A 309 13.38 -14.69 -18.12
CA TRP A 309 13.36 -13.37 -17.49
C TRP A 309 13.72 -12.22 -18.43
N SER A 310 14.36 -12.48 -19.57
CA SER A 310 14.71 -11.44 -20.53
C SER A 310 13.48 -10.76 -21.14
N TYR A 311 12.38 -11.50 -21.30
CA TYR A 311 11.10 -10.93 -21.76
C TYR A 311 10.51 -9.96 -20.74
N ILE A 312 10.60 -10.30 -19.45
CA ILE A 312 10.14 -9.46 -18.34
C ILE A 312 11.00 -8.19 -18.24
N ASP A 313 12.33 -8.31 -18.28
CA ASP A 313 13.23 -7.14 -18.22
C ASP A 313 13.06 -6.21 -19.43
N LYS A 314 12.81 -6.77 -20.62
CA LYS A 314 12.49 -5.98 -21.81
C LYS A 314 11.18 -5.22 -21.63
N ALA A 315 10.12 -5.87 -21.14
CA ALA A 315 8.85 -5.20 -20.86
C ALA A 315 9.01 -4.11 -19.80
N ARG A 316 9.73 -4.40 -18.70
CA ARG A 316 10.07 -3.42 -17.66
C ARG A 316 10.69 -2.14 -18.25
N LYS A 317 11.75 -2.28 -19.05
CA LYS A 317 12.43 -1.14 -19.70
C LYS A 317 11.51 -0.34 -20.63
N LEU A 318 10.64 -1.03 -21.37
CA LEU A 318 9.64 -0.38 -22.23
C LEU A 318 8.60 0.38 -21.40
N GLY A 319 8.10 -0.23 -20.32
CA GLY A 319 7.16 0.39 -19.38
C GLY A 319 7.74 1.66 -18.75
N TYR A 320 8.99 1.60 -18.29
CA TYR A 320 9.71 2.76 -17.75
C TYR A 320 9.79 3.91 -18.76
N LYS A 321 10.29 3.62 -19.98
CA LYS A 321 10.43 4.62 -21.04
C LYS A 321 9.08 5.26 -21.39
N LYS A 322 8.02 4.46 -21.45
CA LYS A 322 6.67 4.93 -21.74
C LYS A 322 6.15 5.84 -20.63
N ALA A 323 6.26 5.43 -19.37
CA ALA A 323 5.86 6.25 -18.23
C ALA A 323 6.63 7.58 -18.19
N MET A 324 7.95 7.53 -18.34
CA MET A 324 8.80 8.73 -18.34
C MET A 324 8.43 9.70 -19.48
N SER A 325 8.11 9.18 -20.67
CA SER A 325 7.66 10.04 -21.78
C SER A 325 6.36 10.81 -21.46
N TYR A 326 5.45 10.23 -20.68
CA TYR A 326 4.26 10.95 -20.21
C TYR A 326 4.61 11.97 -19.13
N VAL A 327 5.51 11.64 -18.19
CA VAL A 327 5.99 12.58 -17.17
C VAL A 327 6.62 13.81 -17.82
N GLU A 328 7.58 13.62 -18.74
CA GLU A 328 8.23 14.71 -19.47
C GLU A 328 7.22 15.57 -20.24
N ARG A 329 6.23 14.93 -20.90
CA ARG A 329 5.15 15.62 -21.61
C ARG A 329 4.28 16.46 -20.67
N LEU A 330 4.01 16.00 -19.45
CA LEU A 330 3.23 16.74 -18.46
C LEU A 330 4.02 17.91 -17.86
N LEU A 331 5.28 17.70 -17.48
CA LEU A 331 6.15 18.76 -16.96
C LEU A 331 6.34 19.87 -18.02
N SER A 332 6.60 19.49 -19.28
CA SER A 332 6.69 20.46 -20.38
C SER A 332 5.40 21.26 -20.56
N LYS A 333 4.24 20.62 -20.44
CA LYS A 333 2.95 21.31 -20.56
C LYS A 333 2.67 22.23 -19.38
N ASN A 334 3.08 21.85 -18.18
CA ASN A 334 2.87 22.66 -16.99
C ASN A 334 3.66 23.97 -17.04
N GLN A 335 4.87 23.92 -17.57
CA GLN A 335 5.66 25.12 -17.88
C GLN A 335 4.94 26.03 -18.90
N ILE A 336 4.35 25.46 -19.96
CA ILE A 336 3.59 26.23 -20.98
C ILE A 336 2.34 26.87 -20.37
N TYR A 337 1.60 26.12 -19.55
CA TYR A 337 0.41 26.60 -18.86
C TYR A 337 0.71 27.43 -17.62
N LYS A 338 1.98 27.73 -17.33
CA LYS A 338 2.41 28.57 -16.20
C LYS A 338 1.80 28.12 -14.86
N ASN A 339 1.74 26.81 -14.63
CA ASN A 339 1.15 26.20 -13.43
C ASN A 339 -0.37 26.41 -13.26
N GLU A 340 -1.10 26.73 -14.34
CA GLU A 340 -2.56 26.74 -14.32
C GLU A 340 -3.11 25.30 -14.24
N LYS A 341 -3.46 24.90 -13.02
CA LYS A 341 -3.89 23.53 -12.66
C LYS A 341 -5.01 23.02 -13.56
N ASP A 342 -6.07 23.79 -13.75
CA ASP A 342 -7.25 23.40 -14.53
C ASP A 342 -6.91 23.08 -15.99
N LEU A 343 -5.89 23.74 -16.56
CA LEU A 343 -5.45 23.47 -17.93
C LEU A 343 -4.70 22.14 -18.03
N ILE A 344 -3.89 21.79 -17.02
CA ILE A 344 -3.21 20.50 -16.96
C ILE A 344 -4.19 19.35 -16.78
N ALA A 345 -5.17 19.49 -15.87
CA ALA A 345 -6.23 18.49 -15.70
C ALA A 345 -6.97 18.21 -17.02
N LYS A 346 -7.46 19.28 -17.68
CA LYS A 346 -8.14 19.16 -18.98
C LYS A 346 -7.25 18.54 -20.03
N TYR A 347 -5.97 18.90 -20.07
CA TYR A 347 -5.03 18.31 -21.01
C TYR A 347 -4.88 16.79 -20.80
N ILE A 348 -4.74 16.34 -19.55
CA ILE A 348 -4.69 14.91 -19.24
C ILE A 348 -5.98 14.23 -19.70
N GLU A 349 -7.14 14.75 -19.33
CA GLU A 349 -8.42 14.11 -19.65
C GLU A 349 -8.75 14.11 -21.15
N ASP A 350 -8.61 15.26 -21.81
CA ASP A 350 -9.04 15.43 -23.20
C ASP A 350 -8.01 14.99 -24.23
N SER A 351 -6.72 15.12 -23.92
CA SER A 351 -5.64 14.89 -24.89
C SER A 351 -4.84 13.63 -24.63
N ILE A 352 -4.91 13.03 -23.44
CA ILE A 352 -4.25 11.77 -23.13
C ILE A 352 -5.30 10.68 -22.92
N LEU A 353 -6.17 10.80 -21.91
CA LEU A 353 -7.11 9.72 -21.56
C LEU A 353 -8.10 9.42 -22.69
N LYS A 354 -8.73 10.44 -23.28
CA LYS A 354 -9.67 10.24 -24.39
C LYS A 354 -9.01 9.78 -25.68
N LYS A 355 -7.81 10.28 -26.01
CA LYS A 355 -7.17 10.02 -27.31
C LYS A 355 -6.31 8.76 -27.32
N ASP A 356 -5.50 8.58 -26.29
CA ASP A 356 -4.52 7.50 -26.23
C ASP A 356 -5.14 6.21 -25.66
N PHE A 357 -6.20 6.35 -24.83
CA PHE A 357 -6.79 5.21 -24.11
C PHE A 357 -8.30 5.04 -24.31
N SER A 358 -9.00 5.97 -24.99
CA SER A 358 -10.46 5.96 -25.16
C SER A 358 -11.25 5.90 -23.83
N LEU A 359 -10.75 6.55 -22.77
CA LEU A 359 -11.28 6.54 -21.40
C LEU A 359 -11.94 7.85 -20.95
#